data_AF-A0A8I2K223-F1
#
_entry.id   AF-A0A8I2K223-F1
#
_cell.length_a   1.000
_cell.length_b   1.000
_cell.length_c   1.000
_cell.angle_alpha   90.00
_cell.angle_beta   90.00
_cell.angle_gamma   90.00
#
_symmetry.space_group_name_H-M   'P 1'
#
loop_
_entity.id
_entity.type
_entity.pdbx_description
1 polymer ?
#
loop_
_entity_poly.entity_id
_entity_poly.type
_entity_poly.pdbx_seq_one_letter_code
_entity_poly.pdbx_strand_id
1 'polypeptide(L)' 'EIIAHHHSPGIIKTNNFKILSDADWLVNIADEIDTSDKAKVKKIIDKVFLTATGKEMAEKIYLS' A
#
# COMPACT_ATOMS: atom_id res chain seq x y z
N GLU A 1 15.56 -5.27 -12.05
CA GLU A 1 14.52 -5.96 -11.26
C GLU A 1 13.39 -5.06 -10.74
N ILE A 2 13.65 -3.89 -10.12
CA ILE A 2 12.58 -3.07 -9.50
C ILE A 2 11.83 -2.14 -10.48
N ILE A 3 12.52 -1.54 -11.48
CA ILE A 3 11.93 -0.51 -12.35
C ILE A 3 11.36 -1.07 -13.68
N ALA A 4 11.66 -2.32 -14.05
CA ALA A 4 11.43 -2.82 -15.42
C ALA A 4 10.09 -3.57 -15.67
N HIS A 5 9.24 -3.80 -14.67
CA HIS A 5 8.08 -4.71 -14.81
C HIS A 5 6.71 -4.04 -14.63
N HIS A 6 6.58 -2.79 -15.08
CA HIS A 6 5.35 -1.98 -14.96
C HIS A 6 4.17 -2.43 -15.86
N HIS A 7 4.30 -3.52 -16.63
CA HIS A 7 3.26 -4.00 -17.55
C HIS A 7 2.93 -5.50 -17.43
N SER A 8 3.51 -6.21 -16.45
CA SER A 8 3.15 -7.62 -16.19
C SER A 8 3.36 -7.97 -14.70
N PRO A 9 2.40 -7.65 -13.82
CA PRO A 9 2.50 -7.82 -12.35
C PRO A 9 2.54 -9.28 -11.87
N GLY A 10 2.71 -10.27 -12.76
CA GLY A 10 2.36 -11.66 -12.50
C GLY A 10 3.39 -12.49 -11.74
N ILE A 11 4.63 -12.03 -11.52
CA ILE A 11 5.73 -12.98 -11.23
C ILE A 11 6.55 -12.69 -9.95
N ILE A 12 6.48 -11.51 -9.32
CA ILE A 12 7.36 -11.21 -8.17
C ILE A 12 6.56 -11.15 -6.85
N LYS A 13 6.44 -12.32 -6.19
CA LYS A 13 5.87 -12.47 -4.85
C LYS A 13 6.91 -12.39 -3.73
N THR A 14 8.06 -11.75 -3.97
CA THR A 14 9.12 -11.66 -2.95
C THR A 14 8.71 -10.69 -1.84
N ASN A 15 9.22 -10.91 -0.63
CA ASN A 15 8.99 -9.99 0.48
C ASN A 15 9.50 -8.58 0.15
N ASN A 16 10.60 -8.45 -0.59
CA ASN A 16 11.15 -7.17 -1.01
C ASN A 16 10.19 -6.38 -1.90
N PHE A 17 9.49 -7.04 -2.83
CA PHE A 17 8.48 -6.38 -3.66
C PHE A 17 7.30 -5.88 -2.82
N LYS A 18 6.82 -6.71 -1.89
CA LYS A 18 5.72 -6.33 -0.98
C LYS A 18 6.09 -5.14 -0.11
N ILE A 19 7.29 -5.13 0.45
CA ILE A 19 7.80 -4.02 1.28
C ILE A 19 7.89 -2.75 0.45
N LEU A 20 8.43 -2.82 -0.77
CA LEU A 20 8.53 -1.67 -1.66
C LEU A 20 7.15 -1.12 -2.05
N SER A 21 6.22 -2.02 -2.39
CA SER A 21 4.84 -1.64 -2.73
C SER A 21 4.12 -1.01 -1.54
N ASP A 22 4.30 -1.53 -0.33
CA ASP A 22 3.71 -0.95 0.89
C ASP A 22 4.32 0.44 1.17
N ALA A 23 5.64 0.60 0.99
CA ALA A 23 6.31 1.88 1.21
C ALA A 23 5.83 2.97 0.25
N ASP A 24 5.55 2.63 -1.01
CA ASP A 24 4.97 3.56 -1.99
C ASP A 24 3.55 4.01 -1.58
N TRP A 25 2.70 3.05 -1.21
CA TRP A 25 1.35 3.39 -0.72
C TRP A 25 1.36 4.22 0.56
N LEU A 26 2.31 4.00 1.49
CA LEU A 26 2.39 4.78 2.74
C LEU A 26 2.61 6.27 2.53
N VAL A 27 3.20 6.69 1.41
CA VAL A 27 3.47 8.11 1.15
C VAL A 27 2.47 8.72 0.17
N ASN A 28 1.90 7.92 -0.73
CA ASN A 28 1.06 8.42 -1.82
C ASN A 28 -0.46 8.31 -1.57
N ILE A 29 -0.92 7.53 -0.58
CA ILE A 29 -2.37 7.29 -0.40
C ILE A 29 -3.17 8.57 -0.17
N ALA A 30 -2.60 9.60 0.47
CA ALA A 30 -3.28 10.87 0.70
C ALA A 30 -3.50 11.70 -0.58
N ASP A 31 -2.67 11.48 -1.60
CA ASP A 31 -2.80 12.13 -2.90
C ASP A 31 -3.75 11.36 -3.82
N GLU A 32 -3.85 10.04 -3.64
CA GLU A 32 -4.69 9.16 -4.46
C GLU A 32 -6.15 9.10 -4.01
N ILE A 33 -6.42 9.29 -2.70
CA ILE A 33 -7.77 9.21 -2.15
C ILE A 33 -8.09 10.30 -1.13
N ASP A 34 -9.38 10.63 -1.05
CA ASP A 34 -9.93 11.41 0.06
C ASP A 34 -9.80 10.62 1.38
N THR A 35 -8.97 11.15 2.29
CA THR A 35 -8.67 10.53 3.58
C THR A 35 -9.64 10.93 4.70
N SER A 36 -10.63 11.78 4.42
CA SER A 36 -11.66 12.18 5.40
C SER A 36 -12.66 11.05 5.70
N ASP A 37 -12.97 10.20 4.72
CA ASP A 37 -13.81 9.01 4.90
C ASP A 37 -12.97 7.83 5.43
N LYS A 38 -12.85 7.77 6.75
CA LYS A 38 -12.10 6.72 7.47
C LYS A 38 -12.56 5.30 7.11
N ALA A 39 -13.84 5.08 6.78
CA ALA A 39 -14.34 3.76 6.40
C ALA A 39 -13.85 3.36 4.99
N LYS A 40 -13.84 4.31 4.05
CA LYS A 40 -13.27 4.12 2.72
C LYS A 40 -11.75 3.92 2.79
N VAL A 41 -11.05 4.71 3.60
CA VAL A 41 -9.60 4.55 3.83
C VAL A 41 -9.28 3.15 4.36
N LYS A 42 -10.02 2.65 5.36
CA LYS A 42 -9.83 1.30 5.91
C LYS A 42 -9.97 0.21 4.84
N LYS A 43 -11.00 0.29 3.99
CA LYS A 43 -11.21 -0.67 2.90
C LYS A 43 -10.08 -0.66 1.88
N ILE A 44 -9.49 0.51 1.62
CA ILE A 44 -8.37 0.64 0.70
C ILE A 44 -7.11 0.06 1.32
N ILE A 45 -6.82 0.40 2.57
CA ILE A 45 -5.69 -0.17 3.32
C ILE A 45 -5.74 -1.70 3.31
N ASP A 46 -6.91 -2.28 3.58
CA ASP A 46 -7.13 -3.74 3.55
C ASP A 46 -6.87 -4.39 2.18
N LYS A 47 -6.97 -3.62 1.10
CA LYS A 47 -6.85 -4.10 -0.28
C LYS A 47 -5.43 -3.95 -0.85
N VAL A 48 -4.74 -2.85 -0.54
CA VAL A 48 -3.49 -2.47 -1.23
C VAL A 48 -2.22 -2.84 -0.47
N PHE A 49 -2.29 -2.95 0.87
CA PHE A 49 -1.13 -3.33 1.68
C PHE A 49 -0.93 -4.85 1.69
N LEU A 50 0.29 -5.26 1.38
CA LEU A 50 0.68 -6.64 1.13
C LEU A 50 1.39 -7.29 2.34
N THR A 51 1.88 -6.48 3.29
CA THR A 51 2.46 -6.95 4.56
C THR A 51 1.64 -6.50 5.76
N ALA A 52 1.69 -7.30 6.83
CA ALA A 52 1.03 -6.95 8.09
C ALA A 52 1.59 -5.65 8.68
N THR A 53 2.91 -5.46 8.62
CA THR A 53 3.57 -4.25 9.13
C THR A 53 3.22 -3.01 8.32
N GLY A 54 3.20 -3.10 6.98
CA GLY A 54 2.78 -2.00 6.12
C GLY A 54 1.34 -1.58 6.41
N LYS A 55 0.44 -2.57 6.55
CA LYS A 55 -0.95 -2.34 6.93
C LYS A 55 -1.07 -1.64 8.29
N GLU A 56 -0.39 -2.15 9.32
CA GLU A 56 -0.42 -1.56 10.67
C GLU A 56 0.10 -0.10 10.66
N MET A 57 1.15 0.19 9.90
CA MET A 57 1.66 1.56 9.73
C MET A 57 0.62 2.47 9.06
N ALA A 58 -0.04 1.98 8.00
CA ALA A 58 -1.06 2.77 7.31
C ALA A 58 -2.27 3.07 8.22
N GLU A 59 -2.72 2.11 9.02
CA GLU A 59 -3.80 2.33 9.99
C GLU A 59 -3.40 3.37 11.05
N LYS A 60 -2.14 3.36 11.51
CA LYS A 60 -1.60 4.36 12.44
C LYS A 60 -1.55 5.78 11.84
N ILE A 61 -1.18 5.90 10.57
CA ILE A 61 -1.04 7.22 9.92
C ILE A 61 -2.40 7.79 9.54
N TYR A 62 -3.30 6.97 8.99
CA TYR A 62 -4.50 7.47 8.31
C TYR A 62 -5.80 7.20 9.05
N LEU A 63 -5.84 6.28 10.03
CA LEU A 63 -7.06 5.92 10.76
C LEU A 63 -7.03 6.22 12.24
N SER A 64 -5.87 6.60 12.78
CA SER A 64 -5.79 7.18 14.12
C SER A 64 -6.38 8.60 14.16
#